data_AF-A0A0K1P8C0-F1
#
_entry.id   AF-A0A0K1P8C0-F1
#
_cell.length_a   1.000
_cell.length_b   1.000
_cell.length_c   1.000
_cell.angle_alpha   90.00
_cell.angle_beta   90.00
_cell.angle_gamma   90.00
#
_symmetry.space_group_name_H-M   'P 1'
#
loop_
_entity.id
_entity.type
_entity.pdbx_description
1 polymer ?
#
loop_
_entity_poly.entity_id
_entity_poly.type
_entity_poly.pdbx_seq_one_letter_code
_entity_poly.pdbx_strand_id
1 'polypeptide(L)'
;MARIDSVLSKVFQESASELVFETGTTALIRNGDRERPVYREPLSSPQILGLFAEIAPDGYSASLATQGSTRFDYRSPSGTVEIVLERVGASVRAVIQPRGRGAAPDQEGAFGSGFDPFAPAGRSMPGVGIAPTPPPAPVPEHSQIQIAQAPAPKPVVPVVFGADPRAMMEQLLLLMLERKASDLHLTSHAPVMLRVDGDMVSVPEYGTLQPDRLQAALWSIAPERNQREWTEIHDTDFAHETEKARFRVNVFADRMGIGAVLRQIPNEILTAEKMGLSPAILDLCFLSKGLVLVTGPTGSGKSTTLAAMIDYINRYRSDHIITIEDPVEFVHQNQRCLVNQREIGVHTGSFKNALRAALREDPDIILVGELRDLETISIAIETAETGHLVFGTLHTNTAPSTIDRIIDQFPPDRQEQIRTMLSESLKGVIAQTLCKKIGGGRAAAQEVLIANNAIANMIREGKTFQIPSLMQTGRAQGMVTMNDALFDLVKRGLVEPAEAYKKAVARTELKAMLERAGHTVDPAAEK
;
A
#
# COMPACT_ATOMS: atom_id res chain seq x y z
N MET A 1 10.72 -0.33 -19.02
CA MET A 1 11.09 -0.74 -20.39
C MET A 1 12.57 -1.04 -20.37
N ALA A 2 13.01 -2.05 -21.11
CA ALA A 2 14.43 -2.33 -21.19
C ALA A 2 15.16 -1.18 -21.87
N ARG A 3 16.39 -0.86 -21.47
CA ARG A 3 17.16 0.26 -22.03
C ARG A 3 17.30 0.15 -23.55
N ILE A 4 17.38 -1.09 -24.05
CA ILE A 4 17.49 -1.42 -25.47
C ILE A 4 16.18 -1.18 -26.26
N ASP A 5 15.01 -1.12 -25.62
CA ASP A 5 13.71 -0.93 -26.30
C ASP A 5 13.67 0.36 -27.14
N SER A 6 14.30 1.43 -26.62
CA SER A 6 14.42 2.71 -27.33
C SER A 6 15.21 2.59 -28.64
N VAL A 7 16.21 1.69 -28.68
CA VAL A 7 17.06 1.43 -29.84
C VAL A 7 16.35 0.47 -30.80
N LEU A 8 15.67 -0.55 -30.28
CA LEU A 8 14.88 -1.49 -31.07
C LEU A 8 13.74 -0.81 -31.81
N SER A 9 13.12 0.22 -31.22
CA SER A 9 12.08 1.00 -31.91
C SER A 9 12.58 1.60 -33.23
N LYS A 10 13.85 2.01 -33.30
CA LYS A 10 14.48 2.54 -34.52
C LYS A 10 14.69 1.47 -35.58
N VAL A 11 14.97 0.23 -35.18
CA VAL A 11 15.12 -0.91 -36.10
C VAL A 11 13.81 -1.13 -36.88
N PHE A 12 12.67 -1.08 -36.19
CA PHE A 12 11.36 -1.22 -36.82
C PHE A 12 10.91 0.03 -37.59
N GLN A 13 11.19 1.24 -37.08
CA GLN A 13 10.87 2.50 -37.78
C GLN A 13 11.65 2.66 -39.10
N GLU A 14 12.92 2.25 -39.12
CA GLU A 14 13.80 2.39 -40.29
C GLU A 14 13.79 1.16 -41.22
N SER A 15 12.92 0.18 -40.95
CA SER A 15 12.89 -1.12 -41.64
C SER A 15 14.29 -1.74 -41.79
N ALA A 16 15.09 -1.67 -40.72
CA ALA A 16 16.47 -2.12 -40.74
C ALA A 16 16.56 -3.65 -40.78
N SER A 17 17.57 -4.18 -41.48
CA SER A 17 17.80 -5.62 -41.59
C SER A 17 18.43 -6.18 -40.31
N GLU A 18 19.36 -5.45 -39.70
CA GLU A 18 19.96 -5.84 -38.43
C GLU A 18 20.44 -4.64 -37.61
N LEU A 19 20.56 -4.84 -36.30
CA LEU A 19 21.26 -3.98 -35.37
C LEU A 19 22.43 -4.78 -34.79
N VAL A 20 23.63 -4.20 -34.80
CA VAL A 20 24.86 -4.86 -34.39
C VAL A 20 25.54 -4.10 -33.26
N PHE A 21 25.89 -4.82 -32.21
CA PHE A 21 26.74 -4.37 -31.11
C PHE A 21 28.04 -5.17 -31.14
N GLU A 22 29.17 -4.50 -30.99
CA GLU A 22 30.47 -5.17 -30.90
C GLU A 22 31.36 -4.42 -29.91
N THR A 23 32.13 -5.17 -29.10
CA THR A 23 33.00 -4.59 -28.08
C THR A 23 33.97 -3.57 -28.69
N GLY A 24 34.00 -2.37 -28.11
CA GLY A 24 34.91 -1.31 -28.54
C GLY A 24 34.46 -0.56 -29.80
N THR A 25 33.26 -0.84 -30.32
CA THR A 25 32.66 -0.11 -31.43
C THR A 25 31.34 0.55 -31.01
N THR A 26 30.88 1.52 -31.81
CA THR A 26 29.53 2.08 -31.64
C THR A 26 28.50 1.10 -32.18
N ALA A 27 27.34 0.97 -31.56
CA ALA A 27 26.29 0.09 -32.10
C ALA A 27 25.74 0.66 -33.41
N LEU A 28 25.56 -0.20 -34.41
CA LEU A 28 25.20 0.17 -35.78
C LEU A 28 23.86 -0.44 -36.18
N ILE A 29 22.96 0.38 -36.73
CA ILE A 29 21.84 -0.10 -37.54
C ILE A 29 22.34 -0.31 -38.96
N ARG A 30 22.00 -1.46 -39.55
CA ARG A 30 22.32 -1.82 -40.93
C ARG A 30 21.06 -2.02 -41.74
N ASN A 31 21.07 -1.50 -42.97
CA ASN A 31 20.04 -1.73 -43.97
C ASN A 31 20.70 -1.88 -45.34
N GLY A 32 20.98 -3.12 -45.75
CA GLY A 32 21.83 -3.42 -46.90
C GLY A 32 23.26 -2.88 -46.69
N ASP A 33 23.77 -2.11 -47.65
CA ASP A 33 25.12 -1.50 -47.60
C ASP A 33 25.20 -0.21 -46.76
N ARG A 34 24.10 0.23 -46.13
CA ARG A 34 24.07 1.45 -45.31
C ARG A 34 24.20 1.11 -43.83
N GLU A 35 25.22 1.67 -43.19
CA GLU A 35 25.44 1.58 -41.74
C GLU A 35 25.25 2.94 -41.06
N ARG A 36 24.58 2.97 -39.92
CA ARG A 36 24.35 4.19 -39.14
C ARG A 36 24.54 3.96 -37.64
N PRO A 37 25.34 4.77 -36.93
CA PRO A 37 25.53 4.62 -35.50
C PRO A 37 24.29 5.04 -34.71
N VAL A 38 23.94 4.25 -33.69
CA VAL A 38 22.81 4.53 -32.78
C VAL A 38 23.28 5.09 -31.44
N TYR A 39 24.49 4.74 -31.01
CA TYR A 39 25.18 5.33 -29.87
C TYR A 39 26.32 6.22 -30.36
N ARG A 40 26.59 7.31 -29.62
CA ARG A 40 27.67 8.24 -29.91
C ARG A 40 29.04 7.72 -29.46
N GLU A 41 29.06 6.84 -28.47
CA GLU A 41 30.27 6.31 -27.84
C GLU A 41 30.38 4.80 -28.05
N PRO A 42 31.62 4.26 -28.18
CA PRO A 42 31.83 2.82 -28.21
C PRO A 42 31.37 2.12 -26.93
N LEU A 43 30.87 0.91 -27.06
CA LEU A 43 30.37 0.13 -25.92
C LEU A 43 31.37 -0.94 -25.49
N SER A 44 31.57 -1.07 -24.18
CA SER A 44 32.36 -2.14 -23.57
C SER A 44 31.58 -3.46 -23.46
N SER A 45 32.27 -4.60 -23.35
CA SER A 45 31.63 -5.91 -23.19
C SER A 45 30.65 -5.98 -22.00
N PRO A 46 30.95 -5.43 -20.80
CA PRO A 46 30.00 -5.41 -19.69
C PRO A 46 28.74 -4.58 -19.98
N GLN A 47 28.88 -3.46 -20.72
CA GLN A 47 27.72 -2.65 -21.12
C GLN A 47 26.85 -3.40 -22.12
N ILE A 48 27.45 -4.08 -23.11
CA ILE A 48 26.71 -4.91 -24.08
C ILE A 48 25.99 -6.04 -23.33
N LEU A 49 26.69 -6.82 -22.50
CA LEU A 49 26.08 -7.90 -21.72
C LEU A 49 24.97 -7.40 -20.79
N GLY A 50 25.15 -6.24 -20.15
CA GLY A 50 24.13 -5.63 -19.29
C GLY A 50 22.85 -5.25 -20.05
N LEU A 51 22.97 -4.76 -21.30
CA LEU A 51 21.81 -4.46 -22.14
C LEU A 51 21.02 -5.73 -22.51
N PHE A 52 21.71 -6.83 -22.82
CA PHE A 52 21.05 -8.08 -23.21
C PHE A 52 20.59 -8.92 -22.02
N ALA A 53 21.23 -8.80 -20.86
CA ALA A 53 20.78 -9.44 -19.63
C ALA A 53 19.42 -8.90 -19.15
N GLU A 54 19.11 -7.63 -19.45
CA GLU A 54 17.81 -7.01 -19.11
C GLU A 54 16.64 -7.62 -19.91
N ILE A 55 16.91 -8.22 -21.07
CA ILE A 55 15.90 -8.75 -21.98
C ILE A 55 16.01 -10.26 -22.23
N ALA A 56 17.00 -10.92 -21.63
CA ALA A 56 17.17 -12.35 -21.75
C ALA A 56 16.11 -13.10 -20.91
N PRO A 57 15.54 -14.21 -21.42
CA PRO A 57 14.61 -15.04 -20.66
C PRO A 57 15.25 -15.61 -19.37
N ASP A 58 14.43 -15.89 -18.37
CA ASP A 58 14.88 -16.48 -17.11
C ASP A 58 15.67 -17.78 -17.35
N GLY A 59 16.87 -17.89 -16.78
CA GLY A 59 17.80 -19.01 -16.98
C GLY A 59 18.91 -18.78 -18.02
N TYR A 60 18.84 -17.72 -18.84
CA TYR A 60 19.88 -17.41 -19.84
C TYR A 60 21.07 -16.60 -19.27
N SER A 61 20.97 -16.10 -18.04
CA SER A 61 22.04 -15.30 -17.40
C SER A 61 23.36 -16.08 -17.27
N ALA A 62 23.28 -17.38 -17.01
CA ALA A 62 24.46 -18.26 -16.95
C ALA A 62 25.08 -18.46 -18.34
N SER A 63 24.27 -18.66 -19.40
CA SER A 63 24.77 -18.82 -20.77
C SER A 63 25.39 -17.54 -21.34
N LEU A 64 24.86 -16.37 -20.99
CA LEU A 64 25.43 -15.07 -21.36
C LEU A 64 26.79 -14.80 -20.69
N ALA A 65 27.03 -15.43 -19.53
CA ALA A 65 28.29 -15.33 -18.81
C ALA A 65 29.38 -16.28 -19.34
N THR A 66 29.02 -17.31 -20.11
CA THR A 66 29.94 -18.32 -20.66
C THR A 66 30.43 -18.00 -22.07
N GLN A 67 31.54 -18.63 -22.49
CA GLN A 67 32.03 -18.56 -23.88
C GLN A 67 31.05 -19.28 -24.83
N GLY A 68 30.81 -18.74 -26.02
CA GLY A 68 29.94 -19.35 -27.03
C GLY A 68 28.88 -18.41 -27.60
N SER A 69 27.93 -19.00 -28.33
CA SER A 69 26.81 -18.29 -28.97
C SER A 69 25.51 -18.59 -28.22
N THR A 70 24.78 -17.54 -27.85
CA THR A 70 23.47 -17.61 -27.19
C THR A 70 22.43 -16.97 -28.10
N ARG A 71 21.34 -17.68 -28.37
CA ARG A 71 20.26 -17.21 -29.24
C ARG A 71 18.92 -17.26 -28.50
N PHE A 72 18.15 -16.17 -28.60
CA PHE A 72 16.79 -16.10 -28.05
C PHE A 72 15.95 -15.06 -28.79
N ASP A 73 14.63 -15.21 -28.74
CA ASP A 73 13.70 -14.20 -29.24
C ASP A 73 13.29 -13.24 -28.12
N TYR A 74 13.12 -11.97 -28.45
CA TYR A 74 12.63 -10.93 -27.54
C TYR A 74 11.47 -10.16 -28.18
N ARG A 75 10.36 -10.03 -27.43
CA ARG A 75 9.19 -9.26 -27.87
C ARG A 75 9.26 -7.84 -27.32
N SER A 76 9.80 -6.92 -28.12
CA SER A 76 9.76 -5.49 -27.82
C SER A 76 8.37 -4.89 -28.10
N PRO A 77 8.04 -3.70 -27.57
CA PRO A 77 6.80 -2.99 -27.92
C PRO A 77 6.64 -2.69 -29.41
N SER A 78 7.76 -2.57 -30.16
CA SER A 78 7.75 -2.26 -31.61
C SER A 78 7.67 -3.51 -32.49
N GLY A 79 7.90 -4.70 -31.94
CA GLY A 79 7.89 -5.97 -32.67
C GLY A 79 8.77 -7.03 -32.02
N THR A 80 8.71 -8.26 -32.55
CA THR A 80 9.56 -9.36 -32.07
C THR A 80 10.88 -9.35 -32.83
N VAL A 81 11.99 -9.55 -32.13
CA VAL A 81 13.33 -9.67 -32.70
C VAL A 81 13.98 -10.98 -32.27
N GLU A 82 14.79 -11.58 -33.14
CA GLU A 82 15.75 -12.62 -32.77
C GLU A 82 17.07 -11.95 -32.38
N ILE A 83 17.69 -12.43 -31.31
CA ILE A 83 18.96 -11.94 -30.80
C ILE A 83 19.95 -13.09 -30.82
N VAL A 84 21.13 -12.85 -31.38
CA VAL A 84 22.27 -13.76 -31.35
C VAL A 84 23.43 -13.03 -30.70
N LEU A 85 23.85 -13.50 -29.52
CA LEU A 85 24.97 -12.96 -28.77
C LEU A 85 26.12 -13.96 -28.75
N GLU A 86 27.26 -13.54 -29.27
CA GLU A 86 28.49 -14.34 -29.34
C GLU A 86 29.55 -13.73 -28.44
N ARG A 87 30.17 -14.58 -27.63
CA ARG A 87 31.29 -14.19 -26.77
C ARG A 87 32.51 -15.03 -27.09
N VAL A 88 33.60 -14.34 -27.46
CA VAL A 88 34.92 -14.92 -27.76
C VAL A 88 35.97 -14.18 -26.93
N GLY A 89 36.52 -14.86 -25.93
CA GLY A 89 37.42 -14.26 -24.95
C GLY A 89 36.75 -13.11 -24.18
N ALA A 90 37.35 -11.93 -24.24
CA ALA A 90 36.83 -10.70 -23.63
C ALA A 90 35.87 -9.91 -24.54
N SER A 91 35.74 -10.30 -25.81
CA SER A 91 34.91 -9.60 -26.80
C SER A 91 33.51 -10.19 -26.87
N VAL A 92 32.52 -9.32 -27.04
CA VAL A 92 31.11 -9.66 -27.17
C VAL A 92 30.58 -9.00 -28.44
N ARG A 93 29.86 -9.78 -29.23
CA ARG A 93 29.13 -9.31 -30.40
C ARG A 93 27.67 -9.72 -30.29
N ALA A 94 26.74 -8.81 -30.46
CA ALA A 94 25.32 -9.10 -30.47
C ALA A 94 24.68 -8.61 -31.77
N VAL A 95 23.92 -9.48 -32.43
CA VAL A 95 23.19 -9.19 -33.67
C VAL A 95 21.70 -9.37 -33.40
N ILE A 96 20.90 -8.41 -33.84
CA ILE A 96 19.47 -8.36 -33.60
C ILE A 96 18.73 -8.20 -34.92
N GLN A 97 17.78 -9.08 -35.18
CA GLN A 97 17.04 -9.14 -36.46
C GLN A 97 15.52 -9.20 -36.21
N PRO A 98 14.68 -8.41 -36.91
CA PRO A 98 13.22 -8.48 -36.78
C PRO A 98 12.60 -9.83 -37.21
N ARG A 99 11.61 -10.33 -36.46
CA ARG A 99 10.75 -11.49 -36.81
C ARG A 99 9.43 -11.02 -37.43
N GLY A 100 8.94 -11.69 -38.47
CA GLY A 100 7.63 -11.42 -39.11
C GLY A 100 6.42 -11.73 -38.21
N ARG A 101 5.29 -11.01 -38.36
CA ARG A 101 4.06 -11.09 -37.51
C ARG A 101 3.19 -12.35 -37.76
N GLY A 102 2.73 -13.04 -36.69
CA GLY A 102 1.71 -14.12 -36.70
C GLY A 102 0.95 -14.28 -35.35
N ALA A 103 -0.33 -14.71 -35.41
CA ALA A 103 -1.44 -14.61 -34.42
C ALA A 103 -1.53 -15.71 -33.32
N ALA A 104 -2.43 -15.52 -32.33
CA ALA A 104 -2.82 -16.49 -31.28
C ALA A 104 -4.35 -16.79 -31.30
N PRO A 105 -4.84 -17.96 -30.81
CA PRO A 105 -6.28 -18.28 -30.72
C PRO A 105 -6.86 -18.43 -29.27
N ASP A 106 -8.19 -18.32 -29.21
CA ASP A 106 -9.17 -18.36 -28.09
C ASP A 106 -9.57 -19.76 -27.55
N GLN A 107 -10.33 -19.78 -26.42
CA GLN A 107 -11.50 -20.64 -26.02
C GLN A 107 -11.54 -20.93 -24.49
N GLU A 108 -12.64 -21.21 -23.75
CA GLU A 108 -14.12 -21.00 -23.76
C GLU A 108 -14.72 -21.80 -22.55
N GLY A 109 -15.91 -21.42 -22.04
CA GLY A 109 -16.90 -22.28 -21.31
C GLY A 109 -17.03 -22.09 -19.78
N ALA A 110 -18.12 -21.64 -19.12
CA ALA A 110 -19.60 -21.76 -19.20
C ALA A 110 -20.20 -22.76 -18.16
N PHE A 111 -21.19 -22.30 -17.36
CA PHE A 111 -22.35 -22.97 -16.67
C PHE A 111 -22.78 -22.06 -15.48
N GLY A 112 -24.03 -21.67 -15.16
CA GLY A 112 -25.38 -21.91 -15.67
C GLY A 112 -26.41 -21.98 -14.51
N SER A 113 -27.29 -20.95 -14.37
CA SER A 113 -28.65 -20.90 -13.74
C SER A 113 -28.89 -21.40 -12.29
N GLY A 114 -29.72 -20.83 -11.40
CA GLY A 114 -30.77 -19.80 -11.41
C GLY A 114 -31.78 -20.15 -10.28
N PHE A 115 -32.42 -19.17 -9.61
CA PHE A 115 -33.81 -19.21 -9.06
C PHE A 115 -34.07 -18.03 -8.07
N ASP A 116 -35.22 -17.36 -8.27
CA ASP A 116 -35.94 -16.38 -7.44
C ASP A 116 -37.42 -16.42 -7.94
N PRO A 117 -38.48 -15.77 -7.38
CA PRO A 117 -38.68 -15.03 -6.10
C PRO A 117 -40.08 -15.25 -5.42
N PHE A 118 -40.32 -14.62 -4.25
CA PHE A 118 -41.51 -13.80 -3.82
C PHE A 118 -41.87 -13.82 -2.30
N ALA A 119 -42.23 -12.64 -1.77
CA ALA A 119 -42.69 -12.25 -0.41
C ALA A 119 -44.25 -12.35 -0.23
N PRO A 120 -45.02 -11.76 0.75
CA PRO A 120 -44.71 -10.80 1.86
C PRO A 120 -45.54 -10.87 3.21
N ALA A 121 -45.25 -9.90 4.10
CA ALA A 121 -46.14 -9.09 5.01
C ALA A 121 -46.49 -9.49 6.49
N GLY A 122 -46.17 -8.57 7.44
CA GLY A 122 -47.18 -7.79 8.20
C GLY A 122 -47.34 -7.88 9.74
N ARG A 123 -47.31 -6.70 10.41
CA ARG A 123 -47.91 -6.23 11.72
C ARG A 123 -47.26 -6.64 13.06
N SER A 124 -47.34 -5.93 14.21
CA SER A 124 -47.46 -4.50 14.67
C SER A 124 -47.57 -4.43 16.22
N MET A 125 -46.83 -3.52 16.90
CA MET A 125 -47.07 -2.85 18.24
C MET A 125 -47.14 -3.68 19.56
N PRO A 126 -46.99 -3.12 20.80
CA PRO A 126 -47.00 -1.70 21.25
C PRO A 126 -45.87 -1.26 22.24
N GLY A 127 -45.88 0.02 22.66
CA GLY A 127 -44.84 0.68 23.50
C GLY A 127 -45.12 0.83 25.02
N VAL A 128 -44.63 1.95 25.60
CA VAL A 128 -44.60 2.43 27.03
C VAL A 128 -43.23 2.16 27.71
N GLY A 129 -42.57 3.04 28.48
CA GLY A 129 -42.81 4.39 29.00
C GLY A 129 -41.56 4.89 29.77
N ILE A 130 -41.49 6.19 30.08
CA ILE A 130 -40.36 6.91 30.71
C ILE A 130 -40.56 7.01 32.24
N ALA A 131 -39.48 6.88 33.03
CA ALA A 131 -39.38 7.35 34.43
C ALA A 131 -37.87 7.48 34.85
N PRO A 132 -37.51 8.21 35.94
CA PRO A 132 -36.51 9.28 35.92
C PRO A 132 -35.14 8.97 36.56
N THR A 133 -34.21 9.90 36.37
CA THR A 133 -32.84 9.95 36.90
C THR A 133 -32.78 10.30 38.41
N PRO A 134 -31.88 9.67 39.20
CA PRO A 134 -31.52 10.13 40.54
C PRO A 134 -30.34 11.15 40.53
N PRO A 135 -30.19 11.98 41.59
CA PRO A 135 -29.26 13.11 41.64
C PRO A 135 -27.80 12.71 41.94
N PRO A 136 -26.82 13.60 41.73
CA PRO A 136 -25.40 13.32 41.95
C PRO A 136 -25.06 13.30 43.46
N ALA A 137 -24.26 12.32 43.85
CA ALA A 137 -23.67 12.22 45.19
C ALA A 137 -22.39 13.09 45.31
N PRO A 138 -22.07 13.58 46.51
CA PRO A 138 -21.06 14.63 46.72
C PRO A 138 -19.61 14.12 46.66
N VAL A 139 -18.73 15.03 46.26
CA VAL A 139 -17.27 14.86 46.15
C VAL A 139 -16.63 14.79 47.55
N PRO A 140 -15.85 13.75 47.90
CA PRO A 140 -15.03 13.75 49.10
C PRO A 140 -13.68 14.43 48.86
N GLU A 141 -13.26 15.18 49.89
CA GLU A 141 -12.07 16.01 49.99
C GLU A 141 -10.74 15.26 49.84
N HIS A 142 -9.74 16.05 49.43
CA HIS A 142 -8.33 15.73 49.28
C HIS A 142 -7.76 14.89 50.44
N SER A 143 -7.56 13.60 50.19
CA SER A 143 -6.68 12.74 50.98
C SER A 143 -5.34 12.62 50.25
N GLN A 144 -4.26 12.93 50.97
CA GLN A 144 -2.88 12.83 50.50
C GLN A 144 -2.60 11.43 49.94
N ILE A 145 -2.24 11.35 48.65
CA ILE A 145 -1.83 10.11 48.01
C ILE A 145 -0.45 9.72 48.57
N GLN A 146 -0.43 8.74 49.48
CA GLN A 146 0.76 7.96 49.76
C GLN A 146 1.11 7.15 48.51
N ILE A 147 2.33 7.32 48.00
CA ILE A 147 2.88 6.48 46.94
C ILE A 147 3.02 5.07 47.53
N ALA A 148 2.05 4.20 47.25
CA ALA A 148 2.15 2.79 47.54
C ALA A 148 3.29 2.21 46.70
N GLN A 149 4.28 1.60 47.36
CA GLN A 149 5.31 0.81 46.69
C GLN A 149 4.63 -0.25 45.82
N ALA A 150 5.10 -0.38 44.58
CA ALA A 150 4.64 -1.40 43.67
C ALA A 150 4.74 -2.79 44.34
N PRO A 151 3.70 -3.64 44.27
CA PRO A 151 3.77 -4.97 44.83
C PRO A 151 4.92 -5.74 44.18
N ALA A 152 5.69 -6.47 44.99
CA ALA A 152 6.77 -7.33 44.51
C ALA A 152 6.26 -8.27 43.39
N PRO A 153 7.03 -8.48 42.31
CA PRO A 153 6.62 -9.34 41.23
C PRO A 153 6.32 -10.73 41.78
N LYS A 154 5.12 -11.25 41.51
CA LYS A 154 4.76 -12.63 41.83
C LYS A 154 5.80 -13.55 41.18
N PRO A 155 6.22 -14.65 41.83
CA PRO A 155 7.13 -15.61 41.21
C PRO A 155 6.52 -16.08 39.89
N VAL A 156 7.20 -15.71 38.81
CA VAL A 156 6.86 -16.05 37.44
C VAL A 156 7.12 -17.54 37.29
N VAL A 157 6.06 -18.35 37.28
CA VAL A 157 6.20 -19.77 36.93
C VAL A 157 6.54 -19.81 35.43
N PRO A 158 7.71 -20.33 35.03
CA PRO A 158 8.09 -20.35 33.62
C PRO A 158 7.09 -21.19 32.83
N VAL A 159 6.52 -20.61 31.78
CA VAL A 159 5.82 -21.36 30.75
C VAL A 159 6.88 -22.14 29.99
N VAL A 160 6.92 -23.46 30.23
CA VAL A 160 7.79 -24.35 29.48
C VAL A 160 7.15 -24.58 28.12
N PHE A 161 7.68 -23.91 27.10
CA PHE A 161 7.37 -24.28 25.72
C PHE A 161 7.67 -25.78 25.53
N GLY A 162 6.74 -26.54 24.95
CA GLY A 162 6.98 -27.93 24.55
C GLY A 162 8.11 -28.04 23.51
N ALA A 163 8.58 -29.27 23.24
CA ALA A 163 9.63 -29.50 22.24
C ALA A 163 9.20 -29.12 20.81
N ASP A 164 7.88 -29.05 20.55
CA ASP A 164 7.32 -28.72 19.25
C ASP A 164 7.39 -27.20 18.96
N PRO A 165 8.15 -26.77 17.93
CA PRO A 165 8.24 -25.36 17.54
C PRO A 165 6.91 -24.76 17.08
N ARG A 166 6.02 -25.56 16.48
CA ARG A 166 4.73 -25.07 16.00
C ARG A 166 3.78 -24.75 17.15
N ALA A 167 3.67 -25.66 18.10
CA ALA A 167 2.91 -25.42 19.33
C ALA A 167 3.41 -24.18 20.10
N MET A 168 4.72 -23.92 20.10
CA MET A 168 5.29 -22.70 20.68
C MET A 168 4.78 -21.43 19.96
N MET A 169 4.77 -21.39 18.63
CA MET A 169 4.21 -20.25 17.90
C MET A 169 2.71 -20.08 18.15
N GLU A 170 1.94 -21.16 18.11
CA GLU A 170 0.50 -21.10 18.36
C GLU A 170 0.18 -20.54 19.75
N GLN A 171 0.95 -20.93 20.78
CA GLN A 171 0.83 -20.37 22.12
C GLN A 171 1.15 -18.87 22.18
N LEU A 172 2.19 -18.41 21.48
CA LEU A 172 2.57 -16.99 21.42
C LEU A 172 1.53 -16.15 20.69
N LEU A 173 0.98 -16.66 19.59
CA LEU A 173 -0.10 -16.01 18.84
C LEU A 173 -1.38 -15.92 19.67
N LEU A 174 -1.74 -16.99 20.38
CA LEU A 174 -2.89 -16.98 21.31
C LEU A 174 -2.69 -15.97 22.44
N LEU A 175 -1.51 -15.93 23.05
CA LEU A 175 -1.15 -14.93 24.06
C LEU A 175 -1.34 -13.50 23.53
N MET A 176 -0.86 -13.22 22.31
CA MET A 176 -1.01 -11.92 21.68
C MET A 176 -2.50 -11.50 21.60
N LEU A 177 -3.37 -12.43 21.16
CA LEU A 177 -4.81 -12.20 21.08
C LEU A 177 -5.46 -12.02 22.46
N GLU A 178 -5.13 -12.87 23.43
CA GLU A 178 -5.67 -12.82 24.80
C GLU A 178 -5.31 -11.51 25.51
N ARG A 179 -4.09 -11.02 25.27
CA ARG A 179 -3.60 -9.74 25.81
C ARG A 179 -4.06 -8.53 25.00
N LYS A 180 -4.82 -8.73 23.92
CA LYS A 180 -5.27 -7.68 22.98
C LYS A 180 -4.11 -6.80 22.49
N ALA A 181 -2.95 -7.41 22.24
CA ALA A 181 -1.77 -6.72 21.76
C ALA A 181 -1.86 -6.44 20.26
N SER A 182 -1.38 -5.27 19.80
CA SER A 182 -1.32 -4.93 18.38
C SER A 182 -0.18 -5.64 17.66
N ASP A 183 0.95 -5.82 18.34
CA ASP A 183 2.16 -6.43 17.79
C ASP A 183 2.80 -7.38 18.83
N LEU A 184 3.30 -8.51 18.37
CA LEU A 184 4.14 -9.46 19.10
C LEU A 184 5.57 -9.32 18.57
N HIS A 185 6.50 -9.04 19.48
CA HIS A 185 7.90 -8.81 19.20
C HIS A 185 8.73 -9.95 19.79
N LEU A 186 9.47 -10.64 18.94
CA LEU A 186 10.32 -11.77 19.29
C LEU A 186 11.76 -11.44 18.88
N THR A 187 12.70 -11.52 19.80
CA THR A 187 14.11 -11.25 19.51
C THR A 187 14.99 -12.26 20.24
N SER A 188 16.00 -12.76 19.54
CA SER A 188 17.02 -13.62 20.12
C SER A 188 17.63 -13.00 21.38
N HIS A 189 17.76 -13.80 22.44
CA HIS A 189 18.26 -13.39 23.75
C HIS A 189 17.43 -12.33 24.48
N ALA A 190 16.18 -12.09 24.07
CA ALA A 190 15.23 -11.21 24.75
C ALA A 190 14.00 -12.00 25.24
N PRO A 191 13.26 -11.47 26.24
CA PRO A 191 11.93 -11.99 26.57
C PRO A 191 10.92 -11.71 25.46
N VAL A 192 9.77 -12.39 25.50
CA VAL A 192 8.64 -12.06 24.65
C VAL A 192 8.15 -10.65 24.98
N MET A 193 7.96 -9.83 23.96
CA MET A 193 7.48 -8.46 24.11
C MET A 193 6.17 -8.28 23.34
N LEU A 194 5.21 -7.57 23.92
CA LEU A 194 3.93 -7.24 23.30
C LEU A 194 3.78 -5.73 23.22
N ARG A 195 3.13 -5.23 22.17
CA ARG A 195 2.64 -3.85 22.12
C ARG A 195 1.18 -3.81 22.53
N VAL A 196 0.87 -3.23 23.68
CA VAL A 196 -0.50 -3.09 24.19
C VAL A 196 -0.80 -1.61 24.33
N ASP A 197 -1.86 -1.12 23.66
CA ASP A 197 -2.26 0.29 23.63
C ASP A 197 -1.14 1.28 23.24
N GLY A 198 -0.14 0.80 22.50
CA GLY A 198 1.02 1.57 22.02
C GLY A 198 2.29 1.37 22.84
N ASP A 199 2.18 0.85 24.06
CA ASP A 199 3.30 0.66 24.99
C ASP A 199 3.91 -0.74 24.85
N MET A 200 5.23 -0.84 25.03
CA MET A 200 5.97 -2.11 25.01
C MET A 200 5.92 -2.78 26.39
N VAL A 201 5.34 -3.98 26.45
CA VAL A 201 5.16 -4.76 27.67
C VAL A 201 5.93 -6.07 27.55
N SER A 202 6.77 -6.37 28.55
CA SER A 202 7.51 -7.63 28.62
C SER A 202 6.67 -8.73 29.25
N VAL A 203 6.78 -9.97 28.73
CA VAL A 203 6.10 -11.16 29.22
C VAL A 203 7.16 -12.18 29.71
N PRO A 204 7.76 -11.94 30.90
CA PRO A 204 8.87 -12.76 31.41
C PRO A 204 8.49 -14.21 31.69
N GLU A 205 7.19 -14.54 31.76
CA GLU A 205 6.65 -15.89 31.90
C GLU A 205 7.19 -16.86 30.85
N TYR A 206 7.50 -16.38 29.65
CA TYR A 206 8.00 -17.21 28.55
C TYR A 206 9.53 -17.31 28.49
N GLY A 207 10.22 -16.73 29.49
CA GLY A 207 11.66 -16.72 29.57
C GLY A 207 12.34 -16.01 28.39
N THR A 208 13.64 -16.23 28.26
CA THR A 208 14.45 -15.67 27.16
C THR A 208 14.42 -16.58 25.94
N LEU A 209 14.17 -16.01 24.77
CA LEU A 209 14.12 -16.73 23.50
C LEU A 209 15.54 -17.09 23.03
N GLN A 210 15.81 -18.38 22.86
CA GLN A 210 17.08 -18.85 22.30
C GLN A 210 17.03 -18.83 20.76
N PRO A 211 18.11 -18.41 20.06
CA PRO A 211 18.10 -18.23 18.61
C PRO A 211 17.60 -19.44 17.83
N ASP A 212 18.18 -20.63 18.06
CA ASP A 212 17.83 -21.85 17.32
C ASP A 212 16.36 -22.24 17.50
N ARG A 213 15.85 -22.05 18.73
CA ARG A 213 14.46 -22.35 19.06
C ARG A 213 13.50 -21.35 18.44
N LEU A 214 13.83 -20.07 18.50
CA LEU A 214 13.04 -19.01 17.88
C LEU A 214 13.00 -19.21 16.36
N GLN A 215 14.15 -19.54 15.75
CA GLN A 215 14.24 -19.84 14.34
C GLN A 215 13.35 -21.02 13.95
N ALA A 216 13.44 -22.15 14.67
CA ALA A 216 12.59 -23.31 14.41
C ALA A 216 11.10 -22.97 14.56
N ALA A 217 10.74 -22.14 15.53
CA ALA A 217 9.38 -21.69 15.75
C ALA A 217 8.88 -20.82 14.57
N LEU A 218 9.64 -19.81 14.15
CA LEU A 218 9.29 -18.95 13.02
C LEU A 218 9.16 -19.74 11.71
N TRP A 219 10.05 -20.70 11.46
CA TRP A 219 9.99 -21.54 10.25
C TRP A 219 8.85 -22.55 10.26
N SER A 220 8.28 -22.87 11.42
CA SER A 220 7.06 -23.71 11.47
C SER A 220 5.83 -23.02 10.88
N ILE A 221 5.84 -21.68 10.78
CA ILE A 221 4.74 -20.87 10.24
C ILE A 221 5.07 -20.17 8.92
N ALA A 222 6.35 -20.15 8.51
CA ALA A 222 6.81 -19.47 7.30
C ALA A 222 6.68 -20.36 6.05
N PRO A 223 6.17 -19.84 4.92
CA PRO A 223 6.18 -20.55 3.65
C PRO A 223 7.62 -20.89 3.20
N GLU A 224 7.78 -21.98 2.43
CA GLU A 224 9.11 -22.40 1.94
C GLU A 224 9.84 -21.30 1.15
N ARG A 225 9.08 -20.49 0.39
CA ARG A 225 9.63 -19.34 -0.35
C ARG A 225 10.34 -18.36 0.58
N ASN A 226 9.70 -17.98 1.68
CA ASN A 226 10.23 -17.02 2.66
C ASN A 226 11.44 -17.60 3.41
N GLN A 227 11.48 -18.91 3.64
CA GLN A 227 12.67 -19.57 4.21
C GLN A 227 13.87 -19.51 3.26
N ARG A 228 13.65 -19.63 1.94
CA ARG A 228 14.70 -19.46 0.93
C ARG A 228 15.15 -18.00 0.83
N GLU A 229 14.21 -17.06 0.78
CA GLU A 229 14.49 -15.62 0.76
C GLU A 229 15.34 -15.19 1.96
N TRP A 230 14.99 -15.66 3.16
CA TRP A 230 15.78 -15.46 4.37
C TRP A 230 17.25 -15.91 4.22
N THR A 231 17.48 -17.02 3.52
CA THR A 231 18.83 -17.56 3.31
C THR A 231 19.68 -16.65 2.42
N GLU A 232 19.05 -15.86 1.55
CA GLU A 232 19.72 -14.97 0.60
C GLU A 232 19.91 -13.55 1.15
N ILE A 233 18.88 -12.98 1.80
CA ILE A 233 18.86 -11.56 2.17
C ILE A 233 18.67 -11.29 3.67
N HIS A 234 18.39 -12.32 4.48
CA HIS A 234 18.17 -12.20 5.93
C HIS A 234 17.04 -11.23 6.36
N ASP A 235 16.03 -11.09 5.50
CA ASP A 235 14.81 -10.33 5.71
C ASP A 235 13.68 -10.99 4.91
N THR A 236 12.50 -11.15 5.50
CA THR A 236 11.34 -11.68 4.78
C THR A 236 10.03 -11.25 5.46
N ASP A 237 8.98 -11.05 4.67
CA ASP A 237 7.63 -10.69 5.13
C ASP A 237 6.60 -11.67 4.53
N PHE A 238 5.65 -12.13 5.33
CA PHE A 238 4.57 -13.01 4.89
C PHE A 238 3.34 -12.89 5.79
N ALA A 239 2.18 -13.27 5.27
CA ALA A 239 0.99 -13.49 6.08
C ALA A 239 0.93 -14.92 6.65
N HIS A 240 0.49 -15.06 7.90
CA HIS A 240 0.17 -16.33 8.53
C HIS A 240 -1.27 -16.30 9.06
N GLU A 241 -2.05 -17.33 8.78
CA GLU A 241 -3.45 -17.44 9.19
C GLU A 241 -3.65 -18.59 10.16
N THR A 242 -4.41 -18.32 11.22
CA THR A 242 -4.92 -19.30 12.18
C THR A 242 -6.44 -19.28 12.15
N GLU A 243 -7.11 -20.26 12.75
CA GLU A 243 -8.57 -20.26 12.87
C GLU A 243 -9.14 -19.01 13.59
N LYS A 244 -8.33 -18.32 14.40
CA LYS A 244 -8.77 -17.18 15.22
C LYS A 244 -8.42 -15.82 14.62
N ALA A 245 -7.31 -15.72 13.90
CA ALA A 245 -6.78 -14.46 13.40
C ALA A 245 -5.75 -14.68 12.30
N ARG A 246 -5.57 -13.64 11.49
CA ARG A 246 -4.49 -13.52 10.51
C ARG A 246 -3.43 -12.56 11.05
N PHE A 247 -2.18 -12.81 10.67
CA PHE A 247 -1.02 -12.06 11.14
C PHE A 247 -0.12 -11.71 9.97
N ARG A 248 0.43 -10.50 9.96
CA ARG A 248 1.58 -10.14 9.15
C ARG A 248 2.84 -10.45 9.95
N VAL A 249 3.77 -11.18 9.37
CA VAL A 249 5.01 -11.63 10.02
C VAL A 249 6.18 -11.09 9.24
N ASN A 250 6.94 -10.19 9.85
CA ASN A 250 8.25 -9.78 9.34
C ASN A 250 9.34 -10.45 10.17
N VAL A 251 10.26 -11.14 9.51
CA VAL A 251 11.42 -11.82 10.11
C VAL A 251 12.69 -11.15 9.59
N PHE A 252 13.58 -10.76 10.49
CA PHE A 252 14.79 -10.00 10.16
C PHE A 252 15.98 -10.48 10.98
N ALA A 253 17.19 -10.28 10.46
CA ALA A 253 18.42 -10.47 11.22
C ALA A 253 18.80 -9.20 11.99
N ASP A 254 19.23 -9.39 13.23
CA ASP A 254 19.82 -8.35 14.08
C ASP A 254 21.16 -8.86 14.65
N ARG A 255 21.94 -7.97 15.25
CA ARG A 255 23.16 -8.26 16.01
C ARG A 255 22.97 -9.39 17.03
N MET A 256 21.79 -9.54 17.61
CA MET A 256 21.50 -10.57 18.60
C MET A 256 21.09 -11.92 17.99
N GLY A 257 20.90 -11.99 16.67
CA GLY A 257 20.41 -13.18 15.96
C GLY A 257 19.11 -12.90 15.21
N ILE A 258 18.29 -13.95 15.03
CA ILE A 258 16.99 -13.82 14.37
C ILE A 258 15.99 -13.06 15.25
N GLY A 259 15.19 -12.20 14.61
CA GLY A 259 14.09 -11.48 15.23
C GLY A 259 12.85 -11.52 14.34
N ALA A 260 11.69 -11.30 14.95
CA ALA A 260 10.43 -11.17 14.23
C ALA A 260 9.47 -10.19 14.90
N VAL A 261 8.68 -9.51 14.07
CA VAL A 261 7.52 -8.73 14.49
C VAL A 261 6.28 -9.31 13.80
N LEU A 262 5.29 -9.69 14.61
CA LEU A 262 4.01 -10.19 14.15
C LEU A 262 2.94 -9.17 14.49
N ARG A 263 2.18 -8.71 13.50
CA ARG A 263 1.05 -7.79 13.67
C ARG A 263 -0.25 -8.53 13.42
N GLN A 264 -1.23 -8.39 14.31
CA GLN A 264 -2.56 -8.92 14.06
C GLN A 264 -3.23 -8.12 12.94
N ILE A 265 -3.70 -8.83 11.93
CA ILE A 265 -4.52 -8.31 10.85
C ILE A 265 -5.99 -8.44 11.27
N PRO A 266 -6.78 -7.35 11.33
CA PRO A 266 -8.18 -7.42 11.73
C PRO A 266 -9.04 -8.21 10.73
N ASN A 267 -9.91 -9.09 11.24
CA ASN A 267 -10.82 -9.87 10.39
C ASN A 267 -12.10 -9.11 10.02
N GLU A 268 -12.54 -8.16 10.85
CA GLU A 268 -13.77 -7.39 10.62
C GLU A 268 -13.46 -6.07 9.94
N ILE A 269 -14.07 -5.84 8.78
CA ILE A 269 -14.05 -4.55 8.10
C ILE A 269 -15.06 -3.63 8.78
N LEU A 270 -14.59 -2.48 9.29
CA LEU A 270 -15.50 -1.44 9.75
C LEU A 270 -16.21 -0.82 8.54
N THR A 271 -17.54 -0.94 8.49
CA THR A 271 -18.36 -0.33 7.45
C THR A 271 -18.14 1.19 7.40
N ALA A 272 -18.17 1.79 6.20
CA ALA A 272 -18.00 3.23 6.00
C ALA A 272 -18.93 4.08 6.87
N GLU A 273 -20.15 3.60 7.12
CA GLU A 273 -21.17 4.21 7.95
C GLU A 273 -20.76 4.23 9.44
N LYS A 274 -20.26 3.11 9.97
CA LYS A 274 -19.72 3.02 11.35
C LYS A 274 -18.46 3.87 11.52
N MET A 275 -17.63 4.00 10.49
CA MET A 275 -16.46 4.89 10.51
C MET A 275 -16.86 6.37 10.48
N GLY A 276 -18.09 6.69 10.08
CA GLY A 276 -18.57 8.06 9.94
C GLY A 276 -17.94 8.78 8.75
N LEU A 277 -17.63 8.06 7.66
CA LEU A 277 -17.17 8.69 6.42
C LEU A 277 -18.23 9.66 5.90
N SER A 278 -17.80 10.86 5.49
CA SER A 278 -18.73 11.89 5.04
C SER A 278 -19.41 11.49 3.73
N PRO A 279 -20.62 12.02 3.43
CA PRO A 279 -21.29 11.76 2.15
C PRO A 279 -20.39 12.04 0.94
N ALA A 280 -19.56 13.10 1.00
CA ALA A 280 -18.63 13.43 -0.07
C ALA A 280 -17.55 12.34 -0.31
N ILE A 281 -17.11 11.62 0.74
CA ILE A 281 -16.22 10.46 0.59
C ILE A 281 -16.98 9.27 -0.02
N LEU A 282 -18.23 9.04 0.40
CA LEU A 282 -19.06 7.97 -0.14
C LEU A 282 -19.39 8.19 -1.62
N ASP A 283 -19.59 9.44 -2.04
CA ASP A 283 -19.85 9.80 -3.44
C ASP A 283 -18.66 9.41 -4.35
N LEU A 284 -17.42 9.49 -3.84
CA LEU A 284 -16.23 9.04 -4.57
C LEU A 284 -16.28 7.55 -4.92
N CYS A 285 -16.96 6.74 -4.11
CA CYS A 285 -17.11 5.29 -4.32
C CYS A 285 -18.03 4.95 -5.50
N PHE A 286 -18.85 5.90 -5.97
CA PHE A 286 -19.81 5.69 -7.05
C PHE A 286 -19.39 6.31 -8.39
N LEU A 287 -18.19 6.86 -8.45
CA LEU A 287 -17.63 7.36 -9.71
C LEU A 287 -17.44 6.21 -10.70
N SER A 288 -17.63 6.50 -11.99
CA SER A 288 -17.40 5.50 -13.04
C SER A 288 -15.91 5.32 -13.34
N LYS A 289 -15.10 6.37 -13.14
CA LYS A 289 -13.65 6.36 -13.35
C LYS A 289 -12.94 7.48 -12.62
N GLY A 290 -11.62 7.36 -12.49
CA GLY A 290 -10.73 8.37 -11.95
C GLY A 290 -9.87 7.86 -10.81
N LEU A 291 -9.06 8.74 -10.24
CA LEU A 291 -8.10 8.42 -9.19
C LEU A 291 -8.56 8.99 -7.85
N VAL A 292 -8.71 8.13 -6.85
CA VAL A 292 -9.03 8.48 -5.46
C VAL A 292 -7.90 8.04 -4.56
N LEU A 293 -7.36 8.97 -3.78
CA LEU A 293 -6.19 8.72 -2.95
C LEU A 293 -6.53 8.82 -1.47
N VAL A 294 -6.11 7.84 -0.68
CA VAL A 294 -6.14 7.91 0.79
C VAL A 294 -4.69 8.03 1.28
N THR A 295 -4.37 9.13 1.96
CA THR A 295 -2.99 9.46 2.32
C THR A 295 -2.82 9.69 3.81
N GLY A 296 -1.58 9.68 4.27
CA GLY A 296 -1.20 9.88 5.65
C GLY A 296 -0.01 9.02 6.08
N PRO A 297 0.56 9.27 7.25
CA PRO A 297 1.71 8.52 7.73
C PRO A 297 1.37 7.05 8.00
N THR A 298 2.39 6.24 8.29
CA THR A 298 2.18 4.85 8.71
C THR A 298 1.33 4.80 9.97
N GLY A 299 0.36 3.86 10.01
CA GLY A 299 -0.55 3.73 11.14
C GLY A 299 -1.63 4.81 11.23
N SER A 300 -1.83 5.64 10.20
CA SER A 300 -2.91 6.63 10.17
C SER A 300 -4.28 6.05 9.85
N GLY A 301 -4.40 4.75 9.56
CA GLY A 301 -5.68 4.08 9.24
C GLY A 301 -6.09 4.12 7.76
N LYS A 302 -5.14 4.35 6.84
CA LYS A 302 -5.39 4.36 5.38
C LYS A 302 -6.05 3.07 4.88
N SER A 303 -5.47 1.93 5.21
CA SER A 303 -5.98 0.62 4.80
C SER A 303 -7.37 0.36 5.38
N THR A 304 -7.66 0.82 6.60
CA THR A 304 -8.99 0.72 7.21
C THR A 304 -10.02 1.56 6.44
N THR A 305 -9.68 2.81 6.10
CA THR A 305 -10.57 3.67 5.30
C THR A 305 -10.81 3.10 3.91
N LEU A 306 -9.76 2.61 3.23
CA LEU A 306 -9.90 1.99 1.91
C LEU A 306 -10.71 0.70 1.98
N ALA A 307 -10.48 -0.18 2.97
CA ALA A 307 -11.29 -1.38 3.16
C ALA A 307 -12.77 -1.01 3.37
N ALA A 308 -13.07 0.02 4.17
CA ALA A 308 -14.44 0.48 4.35
C ALA A 308 -15.08 0.98 3.04
N MET A 309 -14.31 1.70 2.21
CA MET A 309 -14.78 2.20 0.91
C MET A 309 -14.99 1.05 -0.09
N ILE A 310 -14.07 0.10 -0.18
CA ILE A 310 -14.19 -1.09 -1.05
C ILE A 310 -15.34 -1.99 -0.59
N ASP A 311 -15.52 -2.19 0.71
CA ASP A 311 -16.69 -2.92 1.25
C ASP A 311 -18.00 -2.20 0.92
N TYR A 312 -18.03 -0.87 1.03
CA TYR A 312 -19.20 -0.08 0.64
C TYR A 312 -19.53 -0.24 -0.85
N ILE A 313 -18.53 -0.20 -1.73
CA ILE A 313 -18.68 -0.52 -3.17
C ILE A 313 -19.24 -1.93 -3.34
N ASN A 314 -18.62 -2.93 -2.72
CA ASN A 314 -19.01 -4.34 -2.81
C ASN A 314 -20.45 -4.60 -2.33
N ARG A 315 -20.97 -3.80 -1.40
CA ARG A 315 -22.35 -3.86 -0.91
C ARG A 315 -23.39 -3.21 -1.82
N TYR A 316 -23.01 -2.19 -2.59
CA TYR A 316 -23.99 -1.34 -3.29
C TYR A 316 -23.83 -1.28 -4.81
N ARG A 317 -22.69 -1.70 -5.37
CA ARG A 317 -22.42 -1.79 -6.81
C ARG A 317 -22.42 -3.25 -7.29
N SER A 318 -22.19 -3.49 -8.57
CA SER A 318 -22.18 -4.82 -9.16
C SER A 318 -21.09 -4.87 -10.22
N ASP A 319 -19.86 -4.81 -9.72
CA ASP A 319 -18.63 -4.54 -10.47
C ASP A 319 -17.59 -5.63 -10.20
N HIS A 320 -16.52 -5.64 -10.98
CA HIS A 320 -15.31 -6.41 -10.72
C HIS A 320 -14.24 -5.53 -10.05
N ILE A 321 -13.84 -5.93 -8.84
CA ILE A 321 -12.84 -5.24 -8.02
C ILE A 321 -11.56 -6.08 -7.96
N ILE A 322 -10.43 -5.49 -8.33
CA ILE A 322 -9.12 -6.09 -8.15
C ILE A 322 -8.32 -5.28 -7.12
N THR A 323 -7.82 -5.95 -6.07
CA THR A 323 -6.88 -5.32 -5.12
C THR A 323 -5.48 -5.89 -5.32
N ILE A 324 -4.48 -5.01 -5.21
CA ILE A 324 -3.05 -5.35 -5.30
C ILE A 324 -2.41 -4.81 -4.03
N GLU A 325 -1.93 -5.68 -3.15
CA GLU A 325 -1.54 -5.33 -1.77
C GLU A 325 -0.24 -6.03 -1.33
N ASP A 326 0.43 -5.51 -0.31
CA ASP A 326 1.73 -5.99 0.19
C ASP A 326 1.85 -5.85 1.73
N PRO A 327 1.36 -6.82 2.53
CA PRO A 327 0.48 -7.93 2.15
C PRO A 327 -1.00 -7.48 2.12
N VAL A 328 -1.92 -8.42 1.84
CA VAL A 328 -3.37 -8.16 1.94
C VAL A 328 -3.76 -7.91 3.40
N GLU A 329 -4.27 -6.72 3.72
CA GLU A 329 -4.59 -6.30 5.10
C GLU A 329 -6.07 -6.58 5.48
N PHE A 330 -6.99 -6.61 4.53
CA PHE A 330 -8.40 -6.92 4.82
C PHE A 330 -8.93 -7.87 3.77
N VAL A 331 -9.59 -8.95 4.20
CA VAL A 331 -10.17 -9.93 3.27
C VAL A 331 -11.61 -9.53 2.95
N HIS A 332 -11.87 -9.22 1.68
CA HIS A 332 -13.18 -8.89 1.17
C HIS A 332 -13.86 -10.15 0.64
N GLN A 333 -14.94 -10.57 1.30
CA GLN A 333 -15.81 -11.61 0.77
C GLN A 333 -16.64 -11.07 -0.39
N ASN A 334 -16.90 -11.89 -1.41
CA ASN A 334 -17.80 -11.52 -2.50
C ASN A 334 -19.20 -11.23 -1.95
N GLN A 335 -19.75 -10.09 -2.34
CA GLN A 335 -21.13 -9.72 -2.03
C GLN A 335 -21.87 -9.47 -3.33
N ARG A 336 -22.05 -8.21 -3.74
CA ARG A 336 -22.60 -7.89 -5.06
C ARG A 336 -21.52 -7.69 -6.12
N CYS A 337 -20.30 -7.41 -5.71
CA CYS A 337 -19.13 -7.37 -6.59
C CYS A 337 -18.37 -8.70 -6.53
N LEU A 338 -17.64 -8.99 -7.61
CA LEU A 338 -16.57 -9.97 -7.60
C LEU A 338 -15.30 -9.28 -7.10
N VAL A 339 -14.64 -9.83 -6.07
CA VAL A 339 -13.42 -9.26 -5.51
C VAL A 339 -12.26 -10.24 -5.64
N ASN A 340 -11.21 -9.83 -6.35
CA ASN A 340 -9.97 -10.58 -6.50
C ASN A 340 -8.81 -9.85 -5.83
N GLN A 341 -8.24 -10.43 -4.78
CA GLN A 341 -7.14 -9.82 -4.02
C GLN A 341 -5.80 -10.48 -4.33
N ARG A 342 -4.82 -9.67 -4.73
CA ARG A 342 -3.50 -10.13 -5.17
C ARG A 342 -2.43 -9.60 -4.21
N GLU A 343 -1.74 -10.53 -3.57
CA GLU A 343 -0.64 -10.21 -2.66
C GLU A 343 0.70 -10.23 -3.41
N ILE A 344 1.50 -9.18 -3.26
CA ILE A 344 2.87 -9.13 -3.77
C ILE A 344 3.70 -10.20 -3.07
N GLY A 345 4.52 -10.93 -3.83
CA GLY A 345 5.32 -12.03 -3.31
C GLY A 345 4.57 -13.36 -3.16
N VAL A 346 3.25 -13.38 -3.29
CA VAL A 346 2.47 -14.63 -3.25
C VAL A 346 1.76 -14.87 -4.57
N HIS A 347 0.90 -13.94 -4.99
CA HIS A 347 0.08 -14.06 -6.21
C HIS A 347 0.71 -13.36 -7.42
N THR A 348 1.63 -12.42 -7.20
CA THR A 348 2.32 -11.64 -8.24
C THR A 348 3.70 -11.21 -7.78
N GLY A 349 4.61 -10.90 -8.72
CA GLY A 349 5.97 -10.48 -8.39
C GLY A 349 6.13 -9.01 -7.99
N SER A 350 5.25 -8.11 -8.45
CA SER A 350 5.35 -6.67 -8.16
C SER A 350 4.03 -5.93 -8.44
N PHE A 351 3.88 -4.74 -7.83
CA PHE A 351 2.73 -3.85 -8.06
C PHE A 351 2.53 -3.54 -9.54
N LYS A 352 3.59 -3.09 -10.21
CA LYS A 352 3.59 -2.82 -11.66
C LYS A 352 3.10 -4.01 -12.48
N ASN A 353 3.61 -5.21 -12.23
CA ASN A 353 3.25 -6.39 -13.02
C ASN A 353 1.78 -6.77 -12.81
N ALA A 354 1.31 -6.74 -11.56
CA ALA A 354 -0.10 -6.99 -11.28
C ALA A 354 -1.01 -5.90 -11.83
N LEU A 355 -0.63 -4.63 -11.75
CA LEU A 355 -1.45 -3.53 -12.27
C LEU A 355 -1.60 -3.60 -13.79
N ARG A 356 -0.54 -3.98 -14.51
CA ARG A 356 -0.63 -4.23 -15.96
C ARG A 356 -1.48 -5.45 -16.31
N ALA A 357 -1.37 -6.51 -15.52
CA ALA A 357 -2.17 -7.71 -15.72
C ALA A 357 -3.66 -7.41 -15.46
N ALA A 358 -3.96 -6.66 -14.40
CA ALA A 358 -5.31 -6.24 -14.04
C ALA A 358 -6.04 -5.56 -15.21
N LEU A 359 -5.37 -4.76 -16.04
CA LEU A 359 -5.97 -4.13 -17.22
C LEU A 359 -6.53 -5.11 -18.28
N ARG A 360 -6.20 -6.40 -18.19
CA ARG A 360 -6.73 -7.47 -19.05
C ARG A 360 -7.59 -8.47 -18.28
N GLU A 361 -7.85 -8.20 -17.02
CA GLU A 361 -8.67 -9.03 -16.13
C GLU A 361 -10.11 -8.48 -16.05
N ASP A 362 -10.48 -7.53 -16.94
CA ASP A 362 -11.80 -6.87 -16.99
C ASP A 362 -12.26 -6.26 -15.65
N PRO A 363 -11.43 -5.46 -14.94
CA PRO A 363 -11.86 -4.78 -13.72
C PRO A 363 -12.67 -3.53 -14.04
N ASP A 364 -13.60 -3.18 -13.17
CA ASP A 364 -14.17 -1.83 -13.12
C ASP A 364 -13.37 -0.96 -12.13
N ILE A 365 -12.88 -1.57 -11.06
CA ILE A 365 -12.27 -0.90 -9.91
C ILE A 365 -10.96 -1.58 -9.56
N ILE A 366 -9.91 -0.78 -9.36
CA ILE A 366 -8.59 -1.29 -8.98
C ILE A 366 -8.11 -0.57 -7.72
N LEU A 367 -7.75 -1.32 -6.68
CA LEU A 367 -7.06 -0.81 -5.50
C LEU A 367 -5.57 -1.15 -5.59
N VAL A 368 -4.72 -0.12 -5.59
CA VAL A 368 -3.28 -0.25 -5.50
C VAL A 368 -2.84 0.11 -4.08
N GLY A 369 -2.36 -0.88 -3.32
CA GLY A 369 -2.04 -0.76 -1.91
C GLY A 369 -1.13 0.42 -1.60
N GLU A 370 -0.11 0.67 -2.43
CA GLU A 370 0.72 1.87 -2.32
C GLU A 370 1.29 2.31 -3.68
N LEU A 371 1.29 3.63 -3.90
CA LEU A 371 1.86 4.27 -5.09
C LEU A 371 3.28 4.78 -4.78
N ARG A 372 4.25 3.86 -4.75
CA ARG A 372 5.66 4.15 -4.36
C ARG A 372 6.56 4.60 -5.50
N ASP A 373 6.51 3.90 -6.61
CA ASP A 373 7.44 4.08 -7.72
C ASP A 373 6.78 4.77 -8.92
N LEU A 374 7.62 5.45 -9.72
CA LEU A 374 7.19 6.21 -10.89
C LEU A 374 6.35 5.37 -11.86
N GLU A 375 6.74 4.11 -12.09
CA GLU A 375 6.07 3.28 -13.09
C GLU A 375 4.68 2.85 -12.61
N THR A 376 4.53 2.48 -11.33
CA THR A 376 3.23 2.18 -10.72
C THR A 376 2.32 3.43 -10.73
N ILE A 377 2.85 4.61 -10.41
CA ILE A 377 2.08 5.87 -10.45
C ILE A 377 1.63 6.20 -11.88
N SER A 378 2.52 6.09 -12.87
CA SER A 378 2.19 6.34 -14.28
C SER A 378 1.04 5.46 -14.74
N ILE A 379 1.13 4.14 -14.48
CA ILE A 379 0.09 3.19 -14.87
C ILE A 379 -1.21 3.49 -14.13
N ALA A 380 -1.18 3.84 -12.84
CA ALA A 380 -2.39 4.18 -12.08
C ALA A 380 -3.11 5.42 -12.65
N ILE A 381 -2.36 6.48 -13.02
CA ILE A 381 -2.93 7.68 -13.64
C ILE A 381 -3.52 7.35 -15.01
N GLU A 382 -2.78 6.63 -15.87
CA GLU A 382 -3.26 6.20 -17.19
C GLU A 382 -4.53 5.32 -17.08
N THR A 383 -4.57 4.43 -16.08
CA THR A 383 -5.71 3.53 -15.83
C THR A 383 -6.95 4.31 -15.39
N ALA A 384 -6.77 5.29 -14.52
CA ALA A 384 -7.81 6.21 -14.07
C ALA A 384 -8.36 7.09 -15.20
N GLU A 385 -7.49 7.50 -16.14
CA GLU A 385 -7.87 8.27 -17.32
C GLU A 385 -8.69 7.44 -18.31
N THR A 386 -8.25 6.20 -18.55
CA THR A 386 -8.74 5.29 -19.60
C THR A 386 -10.05 4.57 -19.29
N GLY A 387 -10.61 4.70 -18.08
CA GLY A 387 -11.97 4.21 -17.82
C GLY A 387 -12.23 3.57 -16.47
N HIS A 388 -11.20 3.40 -15.64
CA HIS A 388 -11.31 2.64 -14.39
C HIS A 388 -11.38 3.56 -13.18
N LEU A 389 -12.02 3.12 -12.11
CA LEU A 389 -11.90 3.78 -10.81
C LEU A 389 -10.72 3.18 -10.06
N VAL A 390 -9.69 3.99 -9.81
CA VAL A 390 -8.47 3.57 -9.15
C VAL A 390 -8.40 4.17 -7.75
N PHE A 391 -8.22 3.31 -6.77
CA PHE A 391 -7.90 3.69 -5.39
C PHE A 391 -6.40 3.47 -5.13
N GLY A 392 -5.78 4.40 -4.41
CA GLY A 392 -4.37 4.27 -4.05
C GLY A 392 -4.02 4.90 -2.71
N THR A 393 -2.85 4.53 -2.17
CA THR A 393 -2.28 5.21 -1.00
C THR A 393 -0.94 5.86 -1.26
N LEU A 394 -0.68 6.95 -0.53
CA LEU A 394 0.61 7.61 -0.40
C LEU A 394 0.85 8.00 1.07
N HIS A 395 2.09 8.35 1.40
CA HIS A 395 2.52 8.71 2.76
C HIS A 395 2.58 10.22 3.04
N THR A 396 1.88 11.03 2.25
CA THR A 396 1.78 12.49 2.41
C THR A 396 0.75 12.89 3.45
N ASN A 397 0.94 14.05 4.09
CA ASN A 397 0.11 14.48 5.22
C ASN A 397 -1.07 15.38 4.82
N THR A 398 -1.07 15.93 3.60
CA THR A 398 -2.10 16.85 3.10
C THR A 398 -2.45 16.56 1.65
N ALA A 399 -3.62 16.98 1.20
CA ALA A 399 -4.05 16.82 -0.17
C ALA A 399 -3.18 17.60 -1.17
N PRO A 400 -2.79 18.88 -0.95
CA PRO A 400 -1.87 19.57 -1.84
C PRO A 400 -0.49 18.89 -1.93
N SER A 401 0.10 18.49 -0.80
CA SER A 401 1.40 17.80 -0.80
C SER A 401 1.36 16.44 -1.49
N THR A 402 0.19 15.78 -1.50
CA THR A 402 -0.04 14.54 -2.27
C THR A 402 0.11 14.79 -3.76
N ILE A 403 -0.48 15.87 -4.27
CA ILE A 403 -0.41 16.27 -5.68
C ILE A 403 1.05 16.57 -6.04
N ASP A 404 1.72 17.43 -5.26
CA ASP A 404 3.13 17.78 -5.49
C ASP A 404 4.01 16.53 -5.48
N ARG A 405 3.83 15.62 -4.50
CA ARG A 405 4.60 14.38 -4.39
C ARG A 405 4.41 13.43 -5.58
N ILE A 406 3.24 13.40 -6.20
CA ILE A 406 3.02 12.61 -7.41
C ILE A 406 3.80 13.22 -8.58
N ILE A 407 3.72 14.53 -8.78
CA ILE A 407 4.37 15.25 -9.88
C ILE A 407 5.90 15.18 -9.75
N ASP A 408 6.43 15.42 -8.54
CA ASP A 408 7.87 15.52 -8.27
C ASP A 408 8.63 14.19 -8.45
N GLN A 409 7.91 13.06 -8.51
CA GLN A 409 8.54 11.78 -8.84
C GLN A 409 8.92 11.67 -10.32
N PHE A 410 8.34 12.50 -11.19
CA PHE A 410 8.65 12.48 -12.61
C PHE A 410 9.80 13.43 -12.95
N PRO A 411 10.67 13.05 -13.91
CA PRO A 411 11.67 13.94 -14.48
C PRO A 411 11.07 15.28 -14.95
N PRO A 412 11.79 16.41 -14.82
CA PRO A 412 11.25 17.74 -15.13
C PRO A 412 10.60 17.88 -16.51
N ASP A 413 11.12 17.19 -17.52
CA ASP A 413 10.60 17.17 -18.89
C ASP A 413 9.23 16.48 -19.03
N ARG A 414 8.81 15.68 -18.03
CA ARG A 414 7.52 14.96 -18.02
C ARG A 414 6.51 15.55 -17.05
N GLN A 415 6.91 16.45 -16.16
CA GLN A 415 6.03 16.96 -15.11
C GLN A 415 4.82 17.73 -15.66
N GLU A 416 4.96 18.45 -16.78
CA GLU A 416 3.84 19.18 -17.40
C GLU A 416 2.77 18.23 -17.95
N GLN A 417 3.20 17.16 -18.62
CA GLN A 417 2.30 16.11 -19.09
C GLN A 417 1.56 15.46 -17.92
N ILE A 418 2.29 15.10 -16.85
CA ILE A 418 1.70 14.45 -15.67
C ILE A 418 0.75 15.38 -14.94
N ARG A 419 1.05 16.69 -14.83
CA ARG A 419 0.09 17.67 -14.29
C ARG A 419 -1.22 17.67 -15.07
N THR A 420 -1.14 17.63 -16.40
CA THR A 420 -2.32 17.59 -17.25
C THR A 420 -3.14 16.32 -17.02
N MET A 421 -2.51 15.15 -17.09
CA MET A 421 -3.19 13.86 -16.86
C MET A 421 -3.76 13.75 -15.44
N LEU A 422 -3.02 14.20 -14.42
CA LEU A 422 -3.46 14.21 -13.03
C LEU A 422 -4.65 15.15 -12.83
N SER A 423 -4.67 16.31 -13.50
CA SER A 423 -5.78 17.27 -13.42
C SER A 423 -7.11 16.70 -13.91
N GLU A 424 -7.08 15.72 -14.82
CA GLU A 424 -8.27 15.09 -15.40
C GLU A 424 -8.66 13.80 -14.68
N SER A 425 -7.67 13.02 -14.26
CA SER A 425 -7.86 11.73 -13.60
C SER A 425 -8.19 11.86 -12.11
N LEU A 426 -7.57 12.78 -11.37
CA LEU A 426 -7.80 12.94 -9.91
C LEU A 426 -9.26 13.31 -9.61
N LYS A 427 -9.87 12.62 -8.65
CA LYS A 427 -11.25 12.84 -8.19
C LYS A 427 -11.34 13.24 -6.73
N GLY A 428 -10.47 12.71 -5.89
CA GLY A 428 -10.40 13.13 -4.51
C GLY A 428 -9.13 12.67 -3.79
N VAL A 429 -8.77 13.40 -2.74
CA VAL A 429 -7.70 13.05 -1.82
C VAL A 429 -8.23 13.12 -0.39
N ILE A 430 -8.05 12.06 0.37
CA ILE A 430 -8.44 11.93 1.78
C ILE A 430 -7.14 11.77 2.59
N ALA A 431 -6.62 12.89 3.11
CA ALA A 431 -5.43 12.87 3.95
C ALA A 431 -5.82 12.69 5.41
N GLN A 432 -5.26 11.65 6.07
CA GLN A 432 -5.74 11.18 7.37
C GLN A 432 -4.64 11.18 8.43
N THR A 433 -5.01 11.60 9.64
CA THR A 433 -4.21 11.43 10.86
C THR A 433 -5.09 10.88 11.98
N LEU A 434 -4.51 10.07 12.88
CA LEU A 434 -5.21 9.55 14.06
C LEU A 434 -4.83 10.33 15.30
N CYS A 435 -5.85 10.78 16.02
CA CYS A 435 -5.76 11.43 17.33
C CYS A 435 -6.17 10.44 18.42
N LYS A 436 -5.54 10.54 19.59
CA LYS A 436 -6.02 9.85 20.80
C LYS A 436 -7.40 10.38 21.19
N LYS A 437 -8.36 9.48 21.39
CA LYS A 437 -9.74 9.84 21.76
C LYS A 437 -9.88 9.94 23.28
N ILE A 438 -10.67 10.91 23.75
CA ILE A 438 -11.11 10.99 25.15
C ILE A 438 -11.94 9.74 25.48
N GLY A 439 -11.59 9.06 26.57
CA GLY A 439 -12.22 7.79 26.96
C GLY A 439 -11.67 6.54 26.27
N GLY A 440 -10.55 6.66 25.53
CA GLY A 440 -9.83 5.54 24.94
C GLY A 440 -10.14 5.32 23.45
N GLY A 441 -9.20 4.67 22.76
CA GLY A 441 -9.24 4.47 21.31
C GLY A 441 -8.71 5.65 20.51
N ARG A 442 -9.04 5.70 19.22
CA ARG A 442 -8.53 6.68 18.26
C ARG A 442 -9.67 7.29 17.45
N ALA A 443 -9.53 8.56 17.08
CA ALA A 443 -10.41 9.27 16.15
C ALA A 443 -9.60 9.72 14.92
N ALA A 444 -10.16 9.55 13.73
CA ALA A 444 -9.53 10.00 12.49
C ALA A 444 -9.91 11.46 12.20
N ALA A 445 -8.92 12.33 12.05
CA ALA A 445 -9.10 13.61 11.39
C ALA A 445 -8.78 13.43 9.89
N GLN A 446 -9.74 13.79 9.05
CA GLN A 446 -9.70 13.59 7.60
C GLN A 446 -9.78 14.95 6.90
N GLU A 447 -8.69 15.35 6.26
CA GLU A 447 -8.70 16.41 5.26
C GLU A 447 -9.22 15.82 3.95
N VAL A 448 -10.23 16.45 3.37
CA VAL A 448 -10.94 15.95 2.17
C VAL A 448 -10.86 17.01 1.07
N LEU A 449 -10.15 16.68 0.00
CA LEU A 449 -10.13 17.44 -1.24
C LEU A 449 -11.01 16.74 -2.27
N ILE A 450 -11.97 17.45 -2.86
CA ILE A 450 -12.74 17.00 -4.01
C ILE A 450 -12.20 17.72 -5.26
N ALA A 451 -11.80 16.96 -6.28
CA ALA A 451 -11.16 17.53 -7.46
C ALA A 451 -12.21 18.06 -8.46
N ASN A 452 -12.67 19.30 -8.22
CA ASN A 452 -13.50 20.04 -9.16
C ASN A 452 -12.67 20.75 -10.24
N ASN A 453 -13.34 21.44 -11.18
CA ASN A 453 -12.68 22.17 -12.27
C ASN A 453 -11.66 23.22 -11.80
N ALA A 454 -11.91 23.89 -10.66
CA ALA A 454 -10.98 24.88 -10.12
C ALA A 454 -9.71 24.21 -9.59
N ILE A 455 -9.84 23.09 -8.88
CA ILE A 455 -8.71 22.27 -8.42
C ILE A 455 -7.93 21.74 -9.63
N ALA A 456 -8.61 21.17 -10.63
CA ALA A 456 -7.99 20.69 -11.85
C ALA A 456 -7.16 21.78 -12.55
N ASN A 457 -7.69 23.01 -12.66
CA ASN A 457 -6.96 24.14 -13.21
C ASN A 457 -5.72 24.51 -12.39
N MET A 458 -5.82 24.51 -11.05
CA MET A 458 -4.65 24.78 -10.19
C MET A 458 -3.56 23.71 -10.38
N ILE A 459 -3.94 22.44 -10.54
CA ILE A 459 -2.99 21.37 -10.83
C ILE A 459 -2.33 21.60 -12.19
N ARG A 460 -3.11 21.87 -13.24
CA ARG A 460 -2.60 22.09 -14.61
C ARG A 460 -1.64 23.27 -14.67
N GLU A 461 -1.94 24.36 -13.98
CA GLU A 461 -1.12 25.58 -13.94
C GLU A 461 0.07 25.49 -12.95
N GLY A 462 0.22 24.39 -12.20
CA GLY A 462 1.27 24.24 -11.20
C GLY A 462 1.12 25.19 -9.99
N LYS A 463 -0.12 25.61 -9.67
CA LYS A 463 -0.45 26.51 -8.57
C LYS A 463 -1.03 25.77 -7.37
N THR A 464 -0.44 24.63 -7.02
CA THR A 464 -0.90 23.75 -5.92
C THR A 464 -0.96 24.45 -4.56
N PHE A 465 -0.10 25.46 -4.34
CA PHE A 465 -0.13 26.31 -3.15
C PHE A 465 -1.44 27.12 -2.96
N GLN A 466 -2.27 27.28 -4.00
CA GLN A 466 -3.58 27.95 -3.90
C GLN A 466 -4.73 26.99 -3.51
N ILE A 467 -4.50 25.67 -3.59
CA ILE A 467 -5.52 24.65 -3.28
C ILE A 467 -6.09 24.80 -1.85
N PRO A 468 -5.30 25.06 -0.79
CA PRO A 468 -5.84 25.24 0.55
C PRO A 468 -6.97 26.29 0.64
N SER A 469 -6.81 27.44 -0.02
CA SER A 469 -7.83 28.50 -0.06
C SER A 469 -9.10 28.06 -0.80
N LEU A 470 -8.95 27.26 -1.86
CA LEU A 470 -10.09 26.67 -2.57
C LEU A 470 -10.81 25.61 -1.73
N MET A 471 -10.08 24.84 -0.91
CA MET A 471 -10.69 23.90 0.04
C MET A 471 -11.51 24.62 1.11
N GLN A 472 -11.00 25.73 1.65
CA GLN A 472 -11.73 26.55 2.63
C GLN A 472 -13.05 27.08 2.09
N THR A 473 -13.09 27.49 0.82
CA THR A 473 -14.31 27.97 0.14
C THR A 473 -15.16 26.83 -0.44
N GLY A 474 -14.59 25.63 -0.61
CA GLY A 474 -15.21 24.43 -1.17
C GLY A 474 -16.04 23.59 -0.18
N ARG A 475 -16.29 24.07 1.04
CA ARG A 475 -17.02 23.32 2.09
C ARG A 475 -18.39 22.80 1.64
N ALA A 476 -19.12 23.57 0.83
CA ALA A 476 -20.42 23.16 0.29
C ALA A 476 -20.35 21.92 -0.62
N GLN A 477 -19.17 21.64 -1.19
CA GLN A 477 -18.89 20.44 -2.00
C GLN A 477 -18.32 19.30 -1.15
N GLY A 478 -18.30 19.45 0.19
CA GLY A 478 -17.76 18.46 1.12
C GLY A 478 -16.25 18.52 1.33
N MET A 479 -15.57 19.59 0.85
CA MET A 479 -14.15 19.77 1.17
C MET A 479 -13.95 20.16 2.64
N VAL A 480 -12.89 19.62 3.24
CA VAL A 480 -12.54 19.86 4.65
C VAL A 480 -11.03 20.01 4.75
N THR A 481 -10.54 21.05 5.40
CA THR A 481 -9.10 21.21 5.69
C THR A 481 -8.69 20.39 6.90
N MET A 482 -7.42 20.00 7.03
CA MET A 482 -6.95 19.23 8.20
C MET A 482 -7.24 19.97 9.52
N ASN A 483 -7.03 21.28 9.57
CA ASN A 483 -7.31 22.09 10.76
C ASN A 483 -8.81 22.12 11.10
N ASP A 484 -9.69 22.21 10.10
CA ASP A 484 -11.14 22.12 10.32
C ASP A 484 -11.55 20.74 10.86
N ALA A 485 -10.98 19.66 10.32
CA ALA A 485 -11.24 18.30 10.79
C ALA A 485 -10.79 18.10 12.24
N LEU A 486 -9.58 18.56 12.59
CA LEU A 486 -9.06 18.51 13.96
C LEU A 486 -9.93 19.35 14.93
N PHE A 487 -10.31 20.55 14.50
CA PHE A 487 -11.16 21.43 15.29
C PHE A 487 -12.55 20.82 15.53
N ASP A 488 -13.16 20.16 14.54
CA ASP A 488 -14.44 19.46 14.70
C ASP A 488 -14.37 18.34 15.76
N LEU A 489 -13.27 17.56 15.77
CA LEU A 489 -13.08 16.52 16.78
C LEU A 489 -13.00 17.09 18.21
N VAL A 490 -12.35 18.24 18.39
CA VAL A 490 -12.30 18.93 19.68
C VAL A 490 -13.67 19.48 20.06
N LYS A 491 -14.35 20.15 19.12
CA LYS A 491 -15.68 20.72 19.32
C LYS A 491 -16.72 19.66 19.72
N ARG A 492 -16.60 18.44 19.19
CA ARG A 492 -17.46 17.30 19.53
C ARG A 492 -17.06 16.60 20.84
N GLY A 493 -16.02 17.06 21.53
CA GLY A 493 -15.51 16.47 22.76
C GLY A 493 -14.90 15.07 22.55
N LEU A 494 -14.42 14.76 21.34
CA LEU A 494 -13.82 13.46 21.03
C LEU A 494 -12.31 13.46 21.29
N VAL A 495 -11.65 14.60 21.15
CA VAL A 495 -10.18 14.74 21.24
C VAL A 495 -9.84 15.96 22.10
N GLU A 496 -8.81 15.83 22.93
CA GLU A 496 -8.29 16.95 23.74
C GLU A 496 -7.68 18.05 22.84
N PRO A 497 -7.86 19.35 23.16
CA PRO A 497 -7.26 20.45 22.40
C PRO A 497 -5.74 20.31 22.18
N ALA A 498 -5.02 19.84 23.21
CA ALA A 498 -3.58 19.62 23.16
C ALA A 498 -3.18 18.50 22.17
N GLU A 499 -3.98 17.43 22.06
CA GLU A 499 -3.72 16.36 21.10
C GLU A 499 -3.97 16.84 19.66
N ALA A 500 -5.08 17.56 19.44
CA ALA A 500 -5.36 18.16 18.14
C ALA A 500 -4.25 19.14 17.70
N TYR A 501 -3.77 19.98 18.63
CA TYR A 501 -2.67 20.90 18.40
C TYR A 501 -1.36 20.19 18.01
N LYS A 502 -1.01 19.09 18.68
CA LYS A 502 0.19 18.30 18.35
C LYS A 502 0.16 17.72 16.93
N LYS A 503 -1.03 17.34 16.45
CA LYS A 503 -1.26 16.73 15.14
C LYS A 503 -1.46 17.75 14.01
N ALA A 504 -1.62 19.03 14.32
CA ALA A 504 -1.92 20.07 13.35
C ALA A 504 -0.74 20.36 12.41
N VAL A 505 -1.06 20.58 11.13
CA VAL A 505 -0.08 21.02 10.11
C VAL A 505 0.21 22.50 10.27
N ALA A 506 -0.84 23.33 10.38
CA ALA A 506 -0.73 24.77 10.63
C ALA A 506 -1.14 25.09 12.07
N ARG A 507 -0.21 24.86 13.02
CA ARG A 507 -0.42 25.00 14.47
C ARG A 507 -0.94 26.37 14.89
N THR A 508 -0.41 27.45 14.31
CA THR A 508 -0.81 28.83 14.64
C THR A 508 -2.29 29.09 14.29
N GLU A 509 -2.73 28.61 13.12
CA GLU A 509 -4.12 28.76 12.70
C GLU A 509 -5.05 27.94 13.60
N LEU A 510 -4.72 26.67 13.87
CA LEU A 510 -5.54 25.84 14.74
C LEU A 510 -5.61 26.40 16.17
N LYS A 511 -4.51 26.91 16.72
CA LYS A 511 -4.50 27.57 18.04
C LYS A 511 -5.48 28.73 18.07
N ALA A 512 -5.44 29.62 17.07
CA ALA A 512 -6.38 30.72 16.97
C ALA A 512 -7.84 30.26 16.82
N MET A 513 -8.11 29.13 16.15
CA MET A 513 -9.45 28.55 16.07
C MET A 513 -9.92 28.01 17.43
N LEU A 514 -9.06 27.30 18.15
CA LEU A 514 -9.33 26.73 19.48
C LEU A 514 -9.59 27.84 20.51
N GLU A 515 -8.74 28.85 20.57
CA GLU A 515 -8.88 29.99 21.48
C GLU A 515 -10.17 30.77 21.23
N ARG A 516 -10.52 31.01 19.96
CA ARG A 516 -11.80 31.65 19.58
C ARG A 516 -13.03 30.86 20.02
N ALA A 517 -12.90 29.54 20.18
CA ALA A 517 -13.95 28.66 20.67
C ALA A 517 -13.90 28.43 22.19
N GLY A 518 -13.01 29.13 22.91
CA GLY A 518 -12.88 29.02 24.36
C GLY A 518 -12.05 27.83 24.85
N HIS A 519 -11.32 27.15 23.95
CA HIS A 519 -10.39 26.09 24.32
C HIS A 519 -8.98 26.65 24.55
N THR A 520 -8.34 26.29 25.66
CA THR A 520 -6.95 26.62 25.95
C THR A 520 -6.02 25.52 25.45
N VAL A 521 -4.93 25.91 24.80
CA VAL A 521 -3.82 25.02 24.46
C VAL A 521 -2.72 25.27 25.50
N ASP A 522 -2.40 24.26 26.30
CA ASP A 522 -1.35 24.33 27.33
C ASP A 522 0.01 24.67 26.68
N PRO A 523 0.76 25.68 27.17
CA PRO A 523 2.13 25.97 26.74
C PRO A 523 3.07 24.76 26.73
N ALA A 524 2.83 23.76 27.58
CA ALA A 524 3.62 22.53 27.61
C ALA A 524 3.45 21.68 26.33
N ALA A 525 2.37 21.86 25.57
CA ALA A 525 2.16 21.20 24.28
C ALA A 525 2.88 21.89 23.11
N GLU A 526 3.48 23.07 23.34
CA GLU A 526 4.27 23.82 22.35
C GLU A 526 5.75 23.37 22.30
N LYS A 527 6.22 22.64 23.33
CA LYS A 527 7.53 21.98 23.38
C LYS A 527 7.45 20.59 22.77
#